data_AF-A0A914JTB4-F1
#
_entry.id   AF-A0A914JTB4-F1
#
_cell.length_a   1.000
_cell.length_b   1.000
_cell.length_c   1.000
_cell.angle_alpha   90.00
_cell.angle_beta   90.00
_cell.angle_gamma   90.00
#
_symmetry.space_group_name_H-M   'P 1'
#
loop_
_entity.id
_entity.type
_entity.pdbx_description
1 polymer ?
#
loop_
_entity_poly.entity_id
_entity_poly.type
_entity_poly.pdbx_seq_one_letter_code
_entity_poly.pdbx_strand_id
1 'polypeptide(L)'
;MILSMSHAFANSKHTIGDESIQFWLKEMEIYYRDELQMSYSDEMFYEAAKHFFSAKKNDQWTEDVKWGRLPSGKIGIVAFRFLIGMKNIVSSVEQQETTKLMREIAGRYNRYNVTTFMPLWLFTDQYDLVVPNTVQDIVVAIIVMIIMSLALIPQPMCSIWVALAIASIDLGVIGFMTLWDVRLDAISMITIIMSIGFSVDYSAHITYGYVVSKKHTPKERITEALGALGWPLTQGAISTILAVVSLADVPAYMIVTFFKTVFL
;
A
#
# COMPACT_ATOMS: atom_id res chain seq x y z
N MET A 1 5.00 -18.58 -28.86
CA MET A 1 5.05 -18.58 -27.38
C MET A 1 5.12 -17.16 -26.80
N ILE A 2 5.95 -16.25 -27.33
CA ILE A 2 6.00 -14.86 -26.85
C ILE A 2 4.73 -14.08 -27.27
N LEU A 3 4.22 -14.28 -28.50
CA LEU A 3 2.97 -13.67 -28.94
C LEU A 3 1.73 -14.16 -28.16
N SER A 4 1.70 -15.44 -27.79
CA SER A 4 0.63 -15.98 -26.93
C SER A 4 0.69 -15.39 -25.52
N MET A 5 1.89 -15.06 -25.03
CA MET A 5 2.06 -14.35 -23.76
C MET A 5 1.54 -12.93 -23.86
N SER A 6 1.92 -12.16 -24.88
CA SER A 6 1.41 -10.79 -25.07
C SER A 6 -0.12 -10.77 -25.21
N HIS A 7 -0.69 -11.74 -25.92
CA HIS A 7 -2.15 -11.93 -26.02
C HIS A 7 -2.81 -12.23 -24.68
N ALA A 8 -2.19 -13.06 -23.82
CA ALA A 8 -2.71 -13.34 -22.49
C ALA A 8 -2.75 -12.09 -21.61
N PHE A 9 -1.75 -11.21 -21.70
CA PHE A 9 -1.76 -9.94 -20.98
C PHE A 9 -2.82 -8.95 -21.54
N ALA A 10 -2.99 -8.90 -22.85
CA ALA A 10 -3.92 -7.96 -23.49
C ALA A 10 -5.40 -8.35 -23.37
N ASN A 11 -5.69 -9.63 -23.14
CA ASN A 11 -7.04 -10.15 -22.93
C ASN A 11 -7.35 -10.41 -21.45
N SER A 12 -6.94 -9.48 -20.59
CA SER A 12 -7.31 -9.43 -19.18
C SER A 12 -8.54 -8.54 -18.95
N LYS A 13 -9.14 -8.62 -17.76
CA LYS A 13 -10.35 -7.84 -17.37
C LYS A 13 -10.17 -6.33 -17.56
N HIS A 14 -8.99 -5.80 -17.27
CA HIS A 14 -8.68 -4.36 -17.27
C HIS A 14 -7.83 -3.91 -18.45
N THR A 15 -7.79 -4.69 -19.54
CA THR A 15 -7.05 -4.33 -20.76
C THR A 15 -7.97 -4.12 -21.96
N ILE A 16 -7.50 -3.33 -22.91
CA ILE A 16 -8.29 -2.92 -24.09
C ILE A 16 -8.45 -4.08 -25.08
N GLY A 17 -7.43 -4.93 -25.22
CA GLY A 17 -7.39 -6.05 -26.16
C GLY A 17 -6.12 -6.04 -27.01
N ASP A 18 -6.00 -6.99 -27.94
CA ASP A 18 -4.80 -7.19 -28.77
C ASP A 18 -4.45 -6.02 -29.70
N GLU A 19 -5.41 -5.14 -29.98
CA GLU A 19 -5.21 -3.92 -30.75
C GLU A 19 -4.39 -2.87 -29.99
N SER A 20 -4.40 -2.93 -28.67
CA SER A 20 -3.67 -1.99 -27.80
C SER A 20 -2.24 -2.42 -27.49
N ILE A 21 -1.82 -3.59 -27.97
CA ILE A 21 -0.46 -4.08 -27.77
C ILE A 21 0.48 -3.33 -28.70
N GLN A 22 1.42 -2.60 -28.10
CA GLN A 22 2.56 -2.04 -28.82
C GLN A 22 3.75 -2.97 -28.62
N PHE A 23 4.05 -3.76 -29.66
CA PHE A 23 5.10 -4.77 -29.60
C PHE A 23 5.82 -4.90 -30.94
N TRP A 24 7.12 -4.62 -30.93
CA TRP A 24 8.00 -4.68 -32.10
C TRP A 24 7.99 -6.03 -32.83
N LEU A 25 7.75 -7.14 -32.13
CA LEU A 25 7.72 -8.46 -32.75
C LEU A 25 6.53 -8.62 -33.71
N LYS A 26 5.37 -8.07 -33.34
CA LYS A 26 4.16 -8.08 -34.18
C LYS A 26 4.37 -7.20 -35.41
N GLU A 27 4.95 -6.01 -35.22
CA GLU A 27 5.31 -5.10 -36.32
C GLU A 27 6.36 -5.69 -37.27
N MET A 28 7.35 -6.41 -36.72
CA MET A 28 8.34 -7.13 -37.53
C MET A 28 7.68 -8.22 -38.38
N GLU A 29 6.75 -9.00 -37.82
CA GLU A 29 6.00 -10.00 -38.58
C GLU A 29 5.15 -9.39 -39.70
N ILE A 30 4.51 -8.24 -39.43
CA ILE A 30 3.75 -7.48 -40.43
C ILE A 30 4.69 -6.97 -41.54
N TYR A 31 5.83 -6.39 -41.17
CA TYR A 31 6.84 -5.90 -42.13
C TYR A 31 7.34 -7.00 -43.07
N TYR A 32 7.71 -8.16 -42.55
CA TYR A 32 8.21 -9.26 -43.38
C TYR A 32 7.11 -9.88 -44.26
N ARG A 33 5.86 -9.96 -43.75
CA ARG A 33 4.74 -10.54 -44.47
C ARG A 33 4.18 -9.62 -45.54
N ASP A 34 3.93 -8.36 -45.20
CA ASP A 34 3.14 -7.45 -46.03
C ASP A 34 4.03 -6.59 -46.92
N GLU A 35 5.17 -6.09 -46.41
CA GLU A 35 6.08 -5.25 -47.20
C GLU A 35 7.07 -6.08 -48.02
N LEU A 36 7.70 -7.10 -47.41
CA LEU A 36 8.73 -7.91 -48.07
C LEU A 36 8.18 -9.19 -48.71
N GLN A 37 6.99 -9.66 -48.32
CA GLN A 37 6.41 -10.94 -48.75
C GLN A 37 7.36 -12.13 -48.57
N MET A 38 8.15 -12.12 -47.49
CA MET A 38 9.15 -13.12 -47.17
C MET A 38 8.82 -13.83 -45.86
N SER A 39 9.02 -15.14 -45.83
CA SER A 39 9.07 -15.94 -44.61
C SER A 39 10.53 -16.19 -44.23
N TYR A 40 10.86 -16.06 -42.95
CA TYR A 40 12.17 -16.38 -42.40
C TYR A 40 12.07 -17.60 -41.48
N SER A 41 13.16 -18.38 -41.38
CA SER A 41 13.26 -19.51 -40.46
C SER A 41 13.62 -19.05 -39.05
N ASP A 42 13.27 -19.85 -38.05
CA ASP A 42 13.59 -19.58 -36.64
C ASP A 42 15.11 -19.40 -36.39
N GLU A 43 15.95 -20.06 -37.19
CA GLU A 43 17.41 -19.94 -37.10
C GLU A 43 17.93 -18.55 -37.51
N MET A 44 17.23 -17.90 -38.45
CA MET A 44 17.58 -16.56 -38.93
C MET A 44 16.86 -15.44 -38.18
N PHE A 45 16.08 -15.76 -37.13
CA PHE A 45 15.28 -14.79 -36.38
C PHE A 45 16.09 -13.56 -35.94
N TYR A 46 17.27 -13.77 -35.35
CA TYR A 46 18.10 -12.65 -34.86
C TYR A 46 18.68 -11.80 -36.00
N GLU A 47 18.91 -12.38 -37.17
CA GLU A 47 19.37 -11.66 -38.36
C GLU A 47 18.23 -10.85 -38.98
N ALA A 48 17.04 -11.46 -39.09
CA ALA A 48 15.83 -10.80 -39.53
C ALA A 48 15.45 -9.62 -38.61
N ALA A 49 15.58 -9.80 -37.30
CA ALA A 49 15.37 -8.74 -36.33
C ALA A 49 16.39 -7.61 -36.48
N LYS A 50 17.70 -7.92 -36.61
CA LYS A 50 18.72 -6.88 -36.87
C LYS A 50 18.44 -6.10 -38.15
N HIS A 51 18.01 -6.78 -39.21
CA HIS A 51 17.62 -6.14 -40.46
C HIS A 51 16.43 -5.20 -40.25
N PHE A 52 15.39 -5.62 -39.54
CA PHE A 52 14.22 -4.80 -39.21
C PHE A 52 14.60 -3.50 -38.47
N PHE A 53 15.40 -3.61 -37.38
CA PHE A 53 15.86 -2.44 -36.63
C PHE A 53 16.82 -1.54 -37.41
N SER A 54 17.56 -2.09 -38.38
CA SER A 54 18.48 -1.31 -39.23
C SER A 54 17.76 -0.59 -40.37
N ALA A 55 16.71 -1.22 -40.92
CA ALA A 55 15.90 -0.68 -42.01
C ALA A 55 15.09 0.55 -41.56
N LYS A 56 14.55 0.53 -40.33
CA LYS A 56 13.80 1.65 -39.75
C LYS A 56 14.66 2.41 -38.72
N LYS A 57 15.65 3.16 -39.22
CA LYS A 57 16.69 3.86 -38.43
C LYS A 57 16.18 4.93 -37.43
N ASN A 58 14.88 5.23 -37.41
CA ASN A 58 14.26 6.24 -36.53
C ASN A 58 12.99 5.71 -35.84
N ASP A 59 12.90 4.39 -35.65
CA ASP A 59 11.72 3.75 -35.07
C ASP A 59 11.77 3.72 -33.53
N GLN A 60 10.60 3.89 -32.93
CA GLN A 60 10.37 3.91 -31.49
C GLN A 60 10.80 2.61 -30.79
N TRP A 61 10.91 1.52 -31.54
CA TRP A 61 11.22 0.18 -31.03
C TRP A 61 12.70 -0.06 -30.68
N THR A 62 13.61 0.82 -31.12
CA THR A 62 15.06 0.62 -30.89
C THR A 62 15.40 0.61 -29.40
N GLU A 63 14.69 1.43 -28.61
CA GLU A 63 14.83 1.51 -27.15
C GLU A 63 14.09 0.39 -26.41
N ASP A 64 13.24 -0.37 -27.11
CA ASP A 64 12.44 -1.44 -26.52
C ASP A 64 13.18 -2.78 -26.47
N VAL A 65 14.36 -2.87 -27.10
CA VAL A 65 15.13 -4.11 -27.23
C VAL A 65 16.58 -3.90 -26.81
N LYS A 66 17.04 -4.75 -25.89
CA LYS A 66 18.44 -4.81 -25.47
C LYS A 66 19.16 -5.97 -26.13
N TRP A 67 20.10 -5.64 -27.01
CA TRP A 67 20.99 -6.59 -27.64
C TRP A 67 22.17 -6.96 -26.73
N GLY A 68 22.59 -8.21 -26.75
CA GLY A 68 23.74 -8.70 -26.00
C GLY A 68 24.22 -10.07 -26.49
N ARG A 69 25.23 -10.62 -25.81
CA ARG A 69 25.74 -11.96 -26.13
C ARG A 69 24.95 -13.01 -25.36
N LEU A 70 24.42 -14.00 -26.08
CA LEU A 70 23.80 -15.17 -25.47
C LEU A 70 24.87 -16.12 -24.90
N PRO A 71 24.50 -17.06 -24.01
CA PRO A 71 25.40 -18.11 -23.54
C PRO A 71 26.06 -18.93 -24.66
N SER A 72 25.45 -18.96 -25.85
CA SER A 72 25.96 -19.61 -27.06
C SER A 72 27.03 -18.81 -27.81
N GLY A 73 27.42 -17.63 -27.34
CA GLY A 73 28.40 -16.74 -27.97
C GLY A 73 27.85 -15.91 -29.14
N LYS A 74 26.64 -16.20 -29.63
CA LYS A 74 25.95 -15.40 -30.67
C LYS A 74 25.36 -14.12 -30.08
N ILE A 75 25.30 -13.06 -30.90
CA ILE A 75 24.58 -11.83 -30.55
C ILE A 75 23.08 -12.06 -30.74
N GLY A 76 22.29 -11.74 -29.72
CA GLY A 76 20.83 -11.76 -29.80
C GLY A 76 20.21 -10.89 -28.73
N ILE A 77 18.92 -11.10 -28.47
CA ILE A 77 18.12 -10.24 -27.59
C ILE A 77 18.18 -10.77 -26.16
N VAL A 78 18.64 -9.93 -25.23
CA VAL A 78 18.75 -10.26 -23.80
C VAL A 78 17.51 -9.81 -23.04
N ALA A 79 16.96 -8.66 -23.39
CA ALA A 79 15.74 -8.14 -22.80
C ALA A 79 14.92 -7.41 -23.85
N PHE A 80 13.61 -7.40 -23.67
CA PHE A 80 12.69 -6.60 -24.47
C PHE A 80 11.57 -6.11 -23.58
N ARG A 81 10.89 -5.04 -24.00
CA ARG A 81 9.61 -4.61 -23.44
C ARG A 81 8.54 -4.58 -24.51
N PHE A 82 7.29 -4.59 -24.06
CA PHE A 82 6.11 -4.32 -24.86
C PHE A 82 5.12 -3.56 -23.99
N LEU A 83 4.30 -2.71 -24.60
CA LEU A 83 3.31 -1.90 -23.90
C LEU A 83 1.91 -2.41 -24.20
N ILE A 84 1.00 -2.22 -23.24
CA ILE A 84 -0.37 -2.69 -23.31
C ILE A 84 -1.28 -1.56 -22.86
N GLY A 85 -2.34 -1.32 -23.62
CA GLY A 85 -3.38 -0.38 -23.22
C GLY A 85 -4.27 -0.96 -22.13
N MET A 86 -4.34 -0.27 -21.00
CA MET A 86 -5.28 -0.58 -19.92
C MET A 86 -6.55 0.25 -20.01
N LYS A 87 -7.66 -0.28 -19.49
CA LYS A 87 -8.95 0.39 -19.41
C LYS A 87 -9.55 0.23 -18.01
N ASN A 88 -10.37 1.20 -17.60
CA ASN A 88 -11.18 1.11 -16.39
C ASN A 88 -10.34 0.76 -15.14
N ILE A 89 -9.33 1.59 -14.87
CA ILE A 89 -8.47 1.52 -13.67
C ILE A 89 -8.60 2.81 -12.85
N VAL A 90 -9.84 3.28 -12.67
CA VAL A 90 -10.12 4.59 -12.04
C VAL A 90 -10.11 4.45 -10.51
N SER A 91 -10.63 3.34 -10.00
CA SER A 91 -10.66 3.08 -8.55
C SER A 91 -9.37 2.44 -8.04
N SER A 92 -8.99 2.73 -6.79
CA SER A 92 -7.83 2.10 -6.13
C SER A 92 -7.98 0.57 -6.05
N VAL A 93 -9.20 0.08 -5.88
CA VAL A 93 -9.51 -1.36 -5.83
C VAL A 93 -9.27 -2.01 -7.19
N GLU A 94 -9.71 -1.36 -8.28
CA GLU A 94 -9.48 -1.84 -9.66
C GLU A 94 -8.00 -1.83 -10.01
N GLN A 95 -7.26 -0.81 -9.57
CA GLN A 95 -5.82 -0.72 -9.75
C GLN A 95 -5.10 -1.86 -9.02
N GLN A 96 -5.47 -2.15 -7.77
CA GLN A 96 -4.92 -3.30 -7.02
C GLN A 96 -5.25 -4.64 -7.69
N GLU A 97 -6.50 -4.84 -8.11
CA GLU A 97 -6.92 -6.06 -8.82
C GLU A 97 -6.12 -6.23 -10.12
N THR A 98 -5.94 -5.15 -10.87
CA THR A 98 -5.14 -5.13 -12.10
C THR A 98 -3.69 -5.50 -11.84
N THR A 99 -3.05 -4.89 -10.84
CA THR A 99 -1.66 -5.21 -10.47
C THR A 99 -1.50 -6.69 -10.10
N LYS A 100 -2.42 -7.25 -9.31
CA LYS A 100 -2.41 -8.67 -8.92
C LYS A 100 -2.59 -9.58 -10.13
N LEU A 101 -3.56 -9.28 -11.00
CA LEU A 101 -3.83 -10.06 -12.22
C LEU A 101 -2.63 -10.05 -13.17
N MET A 102 -2.00 -8.89 -13.37
CA MET A 102 -0.81 -8.76 -14.22
C MET A 102 0.36 -9.57 -13.68
N ARG A 103 0.58 -9.59 -12.36
CA ARG A 103 1.59 -10.44 -11.72
C ARG A 103 1.26 -11.92 -11.82
N GLU A 104 -0.01 -12.30 -11.72
CA GLU A 104 -0.46 -13.68 -11.90
C GLU A 104 -0.18 -14.16 -13.34
N ILE A 105 -0.53 -13.36 -14.34
CA ILE A 105 -0.24 -13.66 -15.75
C ILE A 105 1.28 -13.78 -15.97
N ALA A 106 2.08 -12.85 -15.42
CA ALA A 106 3.54 -12.94 -15.48
C ALA A 106 4.08 -14.24 -14.84
N GLY A 107 3.50 -14.67 -13.72
CA GLY A 107 3.85 -15.91 -13.03
C GLY A 107 3.61 -17.18 -13.86
N ARG A 108 2.60 -17.17 -14.74
CA ARG A 108 2.34 -18.31 -15.68
C ARG A 108 3.46 -18.49 -16.70
N TYR A 109 4.24 -17.44 -16.97
CA TYR A 109 5.34 -17.44 -17.94
C TYR A 109 6.72 -17.34 -17.26
N ASN A 110 6.93 -18.08 -16.17
CA ASN A 110 8.16 -18.03 -15.35
C ASN A 110 9.46 -18.26 -16.16
N ARG A 111 9.40 -19.00 -17.27
CA ARG A 111 10.54 -19.21 -18.18
C ARG A 111 11.16 -17.90 -18.71
N TYR A 112 10.35 -16.86 -18.84
CA TYR A 112 10.78 -15.57 -19.41
C TYR A 112 11.09 -14.51 -18.35
N ASN A 113 10.90 -14.82 -17.05
CA ASN A 113 11.10 -13.89 -15.94
C ASN A 113 10.49 -12.49 -16.20
N VAL A 114 9.20 -12.47 -16.57
CA VAL A 114 8.51 -11.26 -16.97
C VAL A 114 8.24 -10.38 -15.75
N THR A 115 8.60 -9.11 -15.83
CA THR A 115 8.24 -8.11 -14.83
C THR A 115 7.27 -7.09 -15.42
N THR A 116 6.23 -6.76 -14.66
CA THR A 116 5.22 -5.78 -15.06
C THR A 116 5.54 -4.44 -14.42
N PHE A 117 5.62 -3.38 -15.22
CA PHE A 117 5.93 -2.05 -14.73
C PHE A 117 4.88 -1.03 -15.17
N MET A 118 4.39 -0.27 -14.21
CA MET A 118 3.57 0.92 -14.40
C MET A 118 3.81 1.81 -13.18
N PRO A 119 4.00 3.14 -13.32
CA PRO A 119 4.27 4.01 -12.18
C PRO A 119 3.22 3.92 -11.05
N LEU A 120 1.98 3.58 -11.38
CA LEU A 120 0.91 3.35 -10.41
C LEU A 120 1.15 2.15 -9.48
N TRP A 121 1.99 1.17 -9.88
CA TRP A 121 2.12 -0.09 -9.15
C TRP A 121 2.74 0.13 -7.77
N LEU A 122 3.58 1.17 -7.65
CA LEU A 122 4.16 1.61 -6.38
C LEU A 122 3.07 1.97 -5.37
N PHE A 123 2.03 2.70 -5.80
CA PHE A 123 0.92 3.09 -4.93
C PHE A 123 0.01 1.90 -4.62
N THR A 124 -0.27 1.05 -5.61
CA THR A 124 -1.11 -0.15 -5.37
C THR A 124 -0.47 -1.12 -4.40
N ASP A 125 0.85 -1.28 -4.46
CA ASP A 125 1.60 -2.12 -3.53
C ASP A 125 1.55 -1.57 -2.12
N GLN A 126 1.65 -0.24 -1.97
CA GLN A 126 1.46 0.41 -0.69
C GLN A 126 0.04 0.15 -0.16
N TYR A 127 -1.00 0.36 -0.97
CA TYR A 127 -2.39 0.14 -0.54
C TYR A 127 -2.68 -1.30 -0.15
N ASP A 128 -2.05 -2.28 -0.79
CA ASP A 128 -2.24 -3.71 -0.47
C ASP A 128 -1.70 -4.06 0.93
N LEU A 129 -0.72 -3.29 1.41
CA LEU A 129 -0.10 -3.47 2.72
C LEU A 129 -0.78 -2.66 3.83
N VAL A 130 -1.51 -1.58 3.52
CA VAL A 130 -2.10 -0.69 4.54
C VAL A 130 -3.05 -1.45 5.47
N VAL A 131 -4.03 -2.16 4.91
CA VAL A 131 -5.05 -2.88 5.71
C VAL A 131 -4.43 -3.95 6.62
N PRO A 132 -3.64 -4.93 6.10
CA PRO A 132 -3.08 -5.98 6.94
C PRO A 132 -2.11 -5.42 7.99
N ASN A 133 -1.30 -4.43 7.64
CA ASN A 133 -0.38 -3.80 8.59
C ASN A 133 -1.14 -3.06 9.69
N THR A 134 -2.19 -2.31 9.36
CA THR A 134 -3.01 -1.61 10.36
C THR A 134 -3.59 -2.60 11.37
N VAL A 135 -4.15 -3.72 10.90
CA VAL A 135 -4.70 -4.76 11.79
C VAL A 135 -3.59 -5.39 12.64
N GLN A 136 -2.44 -5.71 12.05
CA GLN A 136 -1.31 -6.27 12.77
C GLN A 136 -0.80 -5.30 13.84
N ASP A 137 -0.66 -4.02 13.52
CA ASP A 137 -0.18 -2.98 14.42
C ASP A 137 -1.13 -2.77 15.59
N ILE A 138 -2.45 -2.76 15.35
CA ILE A 138 -3.46 -2.70 16.42
C ILE A 138 -3.34 -3.91 17.35
N VAL A 139 -3.23 -5.13 16.81
CA VAL A 139 -3.11 -6.35 17.61
C VAL A 139 -1.83 -6.36 18.43
N VAL A 140 -0.70 -6.00 17.82
CA VAL A 140 0.60 -5.91 18.51
C VAL A 140 0.54 -4.84 19.59
N ALA A 141 -0.05 -3.68 19.31
CA ALA A 141 -0.20 -2.61 20.29
C ALA A 141 -1.03 -3.05 21.50
N ILE A 142 -2.17 -3.74 21.29
CA ILE A 142 -2.98 -4.29 22.39
C ILE A 142 -2.18 -5.29 23.23
N ILE A 143 -1.40 -6.18 22.60
CA ILE A 143 -0.56 -7.16 23.32
C ILE A 143 0.50 -6.45 24.16
N VAL A 144 1.23 -5.51 23.56
CA VAL A 144 2.25 -4.71 24.25
C VAL A 144 1.62 -3.94 25.41
N MET A 145 0.40 -3.44 25.25
CA MET A 145 -0.34 -2.75 26.29
C MET A 145 -0.73 -3.63 27.48
N ILE A 146 -1.14 -4.87 27.24
CA ILE A 146 -1.38 -5.83 28.31
C ILE A 146 -0.08 -6.09 29.06
N ILE A 147 1.04 -6.28 28.35
CA ILE A 147 2.35 -6.51 28.97
C ILE A 147 2.79 -5.30 29.81
N MET A 148 2.70 -4.09 29.27
CA MET A 148 3.09 -2.86 29.96
C MET A 148 2.21 -2.59 31.18
N SER A 149 0.89 -2.78 31.07
CA SER A 149 -0.02 -2.61 32.20
C SER A 149 0.19 -3.66 33.29
N LEU A 150 0.52 -4.92 32.96
CA LEU A 150 0.91 -5.93 33.95
C LEU A 150 2.25 -5.60 34.63
N ALA A 151 3.20 -5.01 33.91
CA ALA A 151 4.50 -4.61 34.46
C ALA A 151 4.39 -3.40 35.40
N LEU A 152 3.55 -2.42 35.07
CA LEU A 152 3.38 -1.17 35.83
C LEU A 152 2.36 -1.29 36.98
N ILE A 153 1.34 -2.15 36.87
CA ILE A 153 0.25 -2.25 37.83
C ILE A 153 0.33 -3.60 38.58
N PRO A 154 0.54 -3.60 39.91
CA PRO A 154 0.58 -4.81 40.73
C PRO A 154 -0.69 -5.68 40.72
N GLN A 155 -1.80 -5.19 40.16
CA GLN A 155 -3.09 -5.88 40.13
C GLN A 155 -3.54 -6.23 38.69
N PRO A 156 -3.53 -7.52 38.29
CA PRO A 156 -3.79 -7.94 36.90
C PRO A 156 -5.23 -7.69 36.43
N MET A 157 -6.20 -7.63 37.34
CA MET A 157 -7.59 -7.33 36.99
C MET A 157 -7.77 -5.90 36.46
N CYS A 158 -7.01 -4.93 36.99
CA CYS A 158 -7.06 -3.54 36.50
C CYS A 158 -6.47 -3.42 35.09
N SER A 159 -5.41 -4.19 34.79
CA SER A 159 -4.79 -4.23 33.47
C SER A 159 -5.76 -4.66 32.37
N ILE A 160 -6.62 -5.66 32.63
CA ILE A 160 -7.63 -6.12 31.67
C ILE A 160 -8.66 -5.02 31.37
N TRP A 161 -9.15 -4.32 32.40
CA TRP A 161 -10.10 -3.22 32.21
C TRP A 161 -9.49 -2.05 31.44
N VAL A 162 -8.22 -1.75 31.65
CA VAL A 162 -7.48 -0.74 30.88
C VAL A 162 -7.36 -1.15 29.42
N ALA A 163 -6.99 -2.41 29.15
CA ALA A 163 -6.90 -2.92 27.78
C ALA A 163 -8.26 -2.85 27.06
N LEU A 164 -9.36 -3.17 27.73
CA LEU A 164 -10.71 -3.04 27.18
C LEU A 164 -11.10 -1.57 26.92
N ALA A 165 -10.72 -0.65 27.81
CA ALA A 165 -10.97 0.78 27.62
C ALA A 165 -10.23 1.33 26.39
N ILE A 166 -8.94 0.98 26.24
CA ILE A 166 -8.13 1.39 25.08
C ILE A 166 -8.73 0.81 23.79
N ALA A 167 -9.01 -0.50 23.76
CA ALA A 167 -9.65 -1.13 22.60
C ALA A 167 -10.99 -0.47 22.23
N SER A 168 -11.77 -0.04 23.22
CA SER A 168 -13.02 0.70 22.99
C SER A 168 -12.79 2.09 22.40
N ILE A 169 -11.73 2.80 22.80
CA ILE A 169 -11.38 4.10 22.24
C ILE A 169 -10.91 3.93 20.79
N ASP A 170 -10.03 2.97 20.53
CA ASP A 170 -9.48 2.69 19.19
C ASP A 170 -10.59 2.29 18.20
N LEU A 171 -11.50 1.41 18.62
CA LEU A 171 -12.68 1.05 17.83
C LEU A 171 -13.60 2.26 17.59
N GLY A 172 -13.71 3.15 18.58
CA GLY A 172 -14.43 4.41 18.46
C GLY A 172 -13.84 5.30 17.38
N VAL A 173 -12.52 5.54 17.41
CA VAL A 173 -11.79 6.35 16.43
C VAL A 173 -11.96 5.78 15.02
N ILE A 174 -11.74 4.47 14.84
CA ILE A 174 -11.94 3.80 13.54
C ILE A 174 -13.40 3.94 13.08
N GLY A 175 -14.36 3.78 13.99
CA GLY A 175 -15.78 3.96 13.70
C GLY A 175 -16.11 5.38 13.23
N PHE A 176 -15.67 6.40 13.96
CA PHE A 176 -15.90 7.79 13.58
C PHE A 176 -15.16 8.22 12.32
N MET A 177 -13.98 7.65 12.04
CA MET A 177 -13.28 7.85 10.78
C MET A 177 -14.13 7.42 9.58
N THR A 178 -14.80 6.27 9.67
CA THR A 178 -15.71 5.82 8.60
C THR A 178 -16.93 6.74 8.45
N LEU A 179 -17.45 7.29 9.56
CA LEU A 179 -18.59 8.23 9.54
C LEU A 179 -18.20 9.60 8.97
N TRP A 180 -16.95 10.02 9.11
CA TRP A 180 -16.44 11.31 8.63
C TRP A 180 -15.79 11.25 7.24
N ASP A 181 -16.04 10.16 6.51
CA ASP A 181 -15.54 9.86 5.17
C ASP A 181 -14.00 9.95 5.07
N VAL A 182 -13.31 9.45 6.10
CA VAL A 182 -11.86 9.32 6.10
C VAL A 182 -11.49 7.95 5.53
N ARG A 183 -10.73 7.94 4.43
CA ARG A 183 -10.26 6.70 3.80
C ARG A 183 -9.11 6.11 4.60
N LEU A 184 -9.07 4.78 4.68
CA LEU A 184 -7.94 4.07 5.26
C LEU A 184 -6.74 4.10 4.29
N ASP A 185 -5.82 5.02 4.53
CA ASP A 185 -4.54 5.16 3.85
C ASP A 185 -3.36 5.11 4.84
N ALA A 186 -2.13 5.15 4.33
CA ALA A 186 -0.93 5.11 5.16
C ALA A 186 -0.84 6.25 6.20
N ILE A 187 -1.48 7.39 5.94
CA ILE A 187 -1.47 8.54 6.85
C ILE A 187 -2.46 8.28 7.99
N SER A 188 -3.67 7.83 7.65
CA SER A 188 -4.69 7.42 8.60
C SER A 188 -4.22 6.25 9.49
N MET A 189 -3.40 5.34 8.96
CA MET A 189 -2.77 4.27 9.74
C MET A 189 -1.82 4.85 10.80
N ILE A 190 -0.98 5.82 10.44
CA ILE A 190 -0.08 6.49 11.39
C ILE A 190 -0.88 7.20 12.48
N THR A 191 -1.98 7.86 12.12
CA THR A 191 -2.81 8.58 13.10
C THR A 191 -3.61 7.66 14.00
N ILE A 192 -4.07 6.50 13.51
CA ILE A 192 -4.64 5.45 14.35
C ILE A 192 -3.60 4.98 15.38
N ILE A 193 -2.37 4.68 14.96
CA ILE A 193 -1.29 4.25 15.88
C ILE A 193 -0.97 5.35 16.91
N MET A 194 -0.94 6.61 16.48
CA MET A 194 -0.76 7.74 17.38
C MET A 194 -1.90 7.85 18.41
N SER A 195 -3.15 7.62 17.98
CA SER A 195 -4.32 7.62 18.87
C SER A 195 -4.26 6.51 19.92
N ILE A 196 -3.78 5.31 19.55
CA ILE A 196 -3.49 4.25 20.52
C ILE A 196 -2.50 4.77 21.56
N GLY A 197 -1.41 5.42 21.14
CA GLY A 197 -0.40 6.00 22.04
C GLY A 197 -0.98 7.01 23.03
N PHE A 198 -1.86 7.91 22.58
CA PHE A 198 -2.54 8.86 23.47
C PHE A 198 -3.51 8.18 24.44
N SER A 199 -4.32 7.23 23.95
CA SER A 199 -5.29 6.49 24.76
C SER A 199 -4.62 5.73 25.91
N VAL A 200 -3.44 5.16 25.61
CA VAL A 200 -2.58 4.47 26.56
C VAL A 200 -2.08 5.41 27.66
N ASP A 201 -1.57 6.57 27.28
CA ASP A 201 -0.99 7.54 28.21
C ASP A 201 -2.03 8.00 29.25
N TYR A 202 -3.22 8.40 28.78
CA TYR A 202 -4.33 8.81 29.64
C TYR A 202 -4.78 7.67 30.57
N SER A 203 -5.00 6.47 30.02
CA SER A 203 -5.51 5.33 30.79
C SER A 203 -4.50 4.81 31.80
N ALA A 204 -3.20 4.78 31.44
CA ALA A 204 -2.13 4.33 32.31
C ALA A 204 -1.92 5.31 33.48
N HIS A 205 -1.90 6.61 33.22
CA HIS A 205 -1.73 7.62 34.28
C HIS A 205 -2.87 7.55 35.31
N ILE A 206 -4.13 7.54 34.86
CA ILE A 206 -5.29 7.47 35.76
C ILE A 206 -5.29 6.17 36.57
N THR A 207 -5.00 5.04 35.93
CA THR A 207 -4.98 3.73 36.61
C THR A 207 -3.85 3.63 37.61
N TYR A 208 -2.67 4.15 37.28
CA TYR A 208 -1.54 4.22 38.22
C TYR A 208 -1.89 5.08 39.43
N GLY A 209 -2.51 6.26 39.22
CA GLY A 209 -3.00 7.12 40.30
C GLY A 209 -4.02 6.41 41.21
N TYR A 210 -4.94 5.63 40.63
CA TYR A 210 -5.91 4.83 41.36
C TYR A 210 -5.26 3.75 42.23
N VAL A 211 -4.21 3.10 41.72
CA VAL A 211 -3.50 2.00 42.40
C VAL A 211 -2.58 2.51 43.50
N VAL A 212 -1.95 3.67 43.33
CA VAL A 212 -1.07 4.30 44.34
C VAL A 212 -1.86 4.95 45.47
N SER A 213 -3.12 5.32 45.25
CA SER A 213 -3.98 5.91 46.29
C SER A 213 -4.11 4.99 47.50
N LYS A 214 -3.83 5.54 48.69
CA LYS A 214 -3.91 4.84 49.98
C LYS A 214 -5.31 4.83 50.59
N LYS A 215 -6.33 5.35 49.89
CA LYS A 215 -7.71 5.42 50.41
C LYS A 215 -8.33 4.03 50.56
N HIS A 216 -9.28 3.89 51.48
CA HIS A 216 -9.91 2.60 51.79
C HIS A 216 -11.05 2.26 50.83
N THR A 217 -11.83 3.24 50.37
CA THR A 217 -12.96 2.99 49.47
C THR A 217 -12.57 3.20 47.99
N PRO A 218 -13.07 2.37 47.05
CA PRO A 218 -12.83 2.58 45.62
C PRO A 218 -13.27 3.97 45.12
N LYS A 219 -14.34 4.52 45.71
CA LYS A 219 -14.87 5.85 45.39
C LYS A 219 -13.91 6.97 45.80
N GLU A 220 -13.24 6.84 46.94
CA GLU A 220 -12.24 7.83 47.35
C GLU A 220 -10.97 7.72 46.51
N ARG A 221 -10.55 6.50 46.16
CA ARG A 221 -9.37 6.28 45.29
C ARG A 221 -9.53 6.94 43.92
N ILE A 222 -10.69 6.77 43.29
CA ILE A 222 -10.94 7.36 41.97
C ILE A 222 -11.08 8.89 42.07
N THR A 223 -11.69 9.40 43.15
CA THR A 223 -11.79 10.85 43.38
C THR A 223 -10.41 11.48 43.57
N GLU A 224 -9.51 10.83 44.30
CA GLU A 224 -8.12 11.29 44.47
C GLU A 224 -7.34 11.23 43.15
N ALA A 225 -7.43 10.13 42.41
CA ALA A 225 -6.76 9.97 41.13
C ALA A 225 -7.22 11.02 40.11
N LEU A 226 -8.53 11.22 39.96
CA LEU A 226 -9.12 12.23 39.08
C LEU A 226 -8.81 13.66 39.57
N GLY A 227 -8.79 13.90 40.88
CA GLY A 227 -8.46 15.21 41.44
C GLY A 227 -7.01 15.61 41.18
N ALA A 228 -6.08 14.65 41.22
CA ALA A 228 -4.67 14.90 40.97
C ALA A 228 -4.30 14.95 39.48
N LEU A 229 -4.88 14.04 38.67
CA LEU A 229 -4.47 13.83 37.27
C LEU A 229 -5.45 14.41 36.25
N GLY A 230 -6.71 14.64 36.60
CA GLY A 230 -7.73 15.06 35.64
C GLY A 230 -7.42 16.42 35.02
N TRP A 231 -6.98 17.40 35.81
CA TRP A 231 -6.67 18.74 35.31
C TRP A 231 -5.44 18.75 34.37
N PRO A 232 -4.28 18.17 34.75
CA PRO A 232 -3.13 18.06 33.84
C PRO A 232 -3.45 17.34 32.52
N LEU A 233 -4.18 16.23 32.56
CA LEU A 233 -4.52 15.47 31.35
C LEU A 233 -5.46 16.25 30.42
N THR A 234 -6.43 16.96 30.99
CA THR A 234 -7.34 17.83 30.23
C THR A 234 -6.59 18.99 29.57
N GLN A 235 -5.64 19.61 30.28
CA GLN A 235 -4.79 20.65 29.70
C GLN A 235 -3.93 20.10 28.55
N GLY A 236 -3.39 18.90 28.70
CA GLY A 236 -2.65 18.21 27.63
C GLY A 236 -3.52 18.00 26.39
N ALA A 237 -4.72 17.42 26.56
CA ALA A 237 -5.66 17.19 25.46
C ALA A 237 -6.06 18.50 24.75
N ILE A 238 -6.40 19.55 25.50
CA ILE A 238 -6.75 20.86 24.93
C ILE A 238 -5.57 21.44 24.13
N SER A 239 -4.34 21.30 24.64
CA SER A 239 -3.16 21.82 23.94
C SER A 239 -2.92 21.13 22.59
N THR A 240 -3.11 19.82 22.52
CA THR A 240 -3.01 19.04 21.28
C THR A 240 -4.11 19.43 20.30
N ILE A 241 -5.35 19.57 20.77
CA ILE A 241 -6.48 20.02 19.93
C ILE A 241 -6.20 21.43 19.38
N LEU A 242 -5.76 22.37 20.20
CA LEU A 242 -5.44 23.73 19.76
C LEU A 242 -4.32 23.74 18.71
N ALA A 243 -3.30 22.90 18.87
CA ALA A 243 -2.23 22.76 17.89
C ALA A 243 -2.76 22.22 16.56
N VAL A 244 -3.61 21.19 16.60
CA VAL A 244 -4.14 20.53 15.41
C VAL A 244 -5.18 21.38 14.70
N VAL A 245 -5.98 22.18 15.41
CA VAL A 245 -6.94 23.14 14.82
C VAL A 245 -6.25 24.16 13.91
N SER A 246 -5.00 24.54 14.20
CA SER A 246 -4.23 25.43 13.31
C SER A 246 -3.98 24.83 11.92
N LEU A 247 -4.04 23.49 11.80
CA LEU A 247 -3.84 22.76 10.55
C LEU A 247 -5.13 22.62 9.72
N ALA A 248 -6.29 22.96 10.29
CA ALA A 248 -7.58 22.75 9.63
C ALA A 248 -7.79 23.58 8.35
N ASP A 249 -7.15 24.76 8.28
CA ASP A 249 -7.29 25.69 7.14
C ASP A 249 -6.33 25.40 5.99
N VAL A 250 -5.48 24.38 6.11
CA VAL A 250 -4.51 24.04 5.05
C VAL A 250 -5.21 23.21 3.96
N PRO A 251 -5.22 23.66 2.69
CA PRO A 251 -5.94 23.00 1.60
C PRO A 251 -5.18 21.77 1.06
N ALA A 252 -4.77 20.87 1.94
CA ALA A 252 -4.08 19.63 1.60
C ALA A 252 -4.80 18.44 2.23
N TYR A 253 -5.20 17.47 1.39
CA TYR A 253 -5.93 16.26 1.83
C TYR A 253 -5.23 15.53 2.99
N MET A 254 -3.90 15.42 2.92
CA MET A 254 -3.09 14.77 3.97
C MET A 254 -3.25 15.45 5.32
N ILE A 255 -3.24 16.80 5.33
CA ILE A 255 -3.31 17.61 6.54
C ILE A 255 -4.72 17.61 7.11
N VAL A 256 -5.75 17.70 6.25
CA VAL A 256 -7.16 17.61 6.66
C VAL A 256 -7.48 16.23 7.23
N THR A 257 -6.95 15.17 6.62
CA THR A 257 -7.12 13.80 7.13
C THR A 257 -6.47 13.65 8.51
N PHE A 258 -5.23 14.13 8.66
CA PHE A 258 -4.54 14.17 9.94
C PHE A 258 -5.34 14.93 11.01
N PHE A 259 -5.81 16.14 10.68
CA PHE A 259 -6.66 16.96 11.55
C PHE A 259 -7.90 16.18 12.02
N LYS A 260 -8.68 15.62 11.09
CA LYS A 260 -9.89 14.86 11.41
C LYS A 260 -9.58 13.69 12.34
N THR A 261 -8.54 12.92 12.05
CA THR A 261 -8.21 11.72 12.83
C THR A 261 -7.66 12.00 14.22
N VAL A 262 -6.94 13.10 14.41
CA VAL A 262 -6.38 13.47 15.74
C VAL A 262 -7.39 14.24 16.58
N PHE A 263 -8.36 14.90 15.94
CA PHE A 263 -9.47 15.54 16.63
C PHE A 263 -10.49 14.54 17.20
N LEU A 264 -10.64 13.38 16.52
CA LEU A 264 -11.45 12.24 16.97
C LEU A 264 -10.78 11.48 18.11
#